data_AF-A0A645DAQ0-F1
#
_entry.id   AF-A0A645DAQ0-F1
#
_cell.length_a   1.000
_cell.length_b   1.000
_cell.length_c   1.000
_cell.angle_alpha   90.00
_cell.angle_beta   90.00
_cell.angle_gamma   90.00
#
_symmetry.space_group_name_H-M   'P 1'
#
loop_
_entity.id
_entity.type
_entity.pdbx_description
1 polymer ?
#
loop_
_entity_poly.entity_id
_entity_poly.type
_entity_poly.pdbx_seq_one_letter_code
_entity_poly.pdbx_strand_id
1 'polypeptide(L)'
;MENIHSFQERLENHFVLDHHDIGFLYSLSAGAGYTVTDSLLCQQQILQAADVLMARFQKKGQFIQAWGKLGDPKEYRLIIDSLINLPLLFRATEISGDMRYQEVAQKHYQTLLKTVIRENATTFHTYYFDPLTGEPSHGATHQGNSDDSIWARGQSWAILGIPLNESYSQNKQENGAQKDTSLTNAGFPQNYNEIVDVFLTNLPQDLVPYWDFDFNDQVPSDKDSSALAITACGLLEAEKSNAYPAAKELAQGMIYQLGEKYSAKHETVNEGLLLHGVYAHAEGKGIDEPNLWGDYFYFEALMRLANPEWKKYW
;
A
#
# COMPACT_ATOMS: atom_id res chain seq x y z
N MET A 1 18.64 -16.70 2.47
CA MET A 1 18.80 -16.02 3.78
C MET A 1 19.82 -14.89 3.74
N GLU A 2 20.70 -14.77 2.74
CA GLU A 2 21.69 -13.68 2.67
C GLU A 2 21.06 -12.28 2.79
N ASN A 3 19.97 -12.01 2.06
CA ASN A 3 19.23 -10.75 2.20
C ASN A 3 18.70 -10.51 3.62
N ILE A 4 18.27 -11.56 4.35
CA ILE A 4 17.75 -11.41 5.72
C ILE A 4 18.83 -10.84 6.66
N HIS A 5 20.11 -11.19 6.48
CA HIS A 5 21.19 -10.60 7.26
C HIS A 5 21.38 -9.12 6.96
N SER A 6 21.32 -8.70 5.69
CA SER A 6 21.41 -7.26 5.35
C SER A 6 20.26 -6.42 5.95
N PHE A 7 19.06 -7.00 6.10
CA PHE A 7 17.94 -6.32 6.77
C PHE A 7 18.17 -6.23 8.29
N GLN A 8 18.90 -7.18 8.89
CA GLN A 8 19.33 -7.05 10.29
C GLN A 8 20.30 -5.89 10.47
N GLU A 9 21.33 -5.83 9.61
CA GLU A 9 22.32 -4.74 9.64
C GLU A 9 21.67 -3.37 9.42
N ARG A 10 20.63 -3.30 8.59
CA ARG A 10 19.85 -2.07 8.38
C ARG A 10 19.17 -1.60 9.68
N LEU A 11 18.57 -2.52 10.45
CA LEU A 11 17.97 -2.20 11.76
C LEU A 11 19.03 -1.75 12.77
N GLU A 12 20.12 -2.50 12.88
CA GLU A 12 21.20 -2.23 13.85
C GLU A 12 21.86 -0.87 13.63
N ASN A 13 22.04 -0.49 12.37
CA ASN A 13 22.66 0.79 11.99
C ASN A 13 21.66 1.92 11.76
N HIS A 14 20.35 1.67 11.94
CA HIS A 14 19.26 2.59 11.59
C HIS A 14 19.41 3.19 10.17
N PHE A 15 19.81 2.35 9.21
CA PHE A 15 20.21 2.80 7.88
C PHE A 15 18.99 3.10 6.99
N VAL A 16 18.71 4.39 6.77
CA VAL A 16 17.57 4.87 5.96
C VAL A 16 16.27 4.20 6.42
N LEU A 17 15.89 4.50 7.66
CA LEU A 17 14.65 4.01 8.30
C LEU A 17 13.79 5.15 8.87
N ASP A 18 14.16 6.42 8.62
CA ASP A 18 13.39 7.59 9.05
C ASP A 18 12.22 7.92 8.10
N HIS A 19 11.45 6.90 7.74
CA HIS A 19 10.26 6.98 6.90
C HIS A 19 9.25 5.89 7.29
N HIS A 20 8.02 5.97 6.77
CA HIS A 20 6.98 4.99 7.07
C HIS A 20 7.01 3.70 6.23
N ASP A 21 7.82 3.64 5.16
CA ASP A 21 7.93 2.47 4.26
C ASP A 21 8.59 1.22 4.88
N ILE A 22 8.59 1.15 6.21
CA ILE A 22 9.12 0.04 6.97
C ILE A 22 8.28 -1.22 6.72
N GLY A 23 6.97 -1.10 6.51
CA GLY A 23 6.13 -2.24 6.18
C GLY A 23 6.45 -2.81 4.80
N PHE A 24 6.59 -1.98 3.76
CA PHE A 24 7.07 -2.44 2.45
C PHE A 24 8.39 -3.21 2.55
N LEU A 25 9.35 -2.66 3.30
CA LEU A 25 10.66 -3.24 3.47
C LEU A 25 10.62 -4.58 4.23
N TYR A 26 9.98 -4.62 5.40
CA TYR A 26 10.10 -5.75 6.33
C TYR A 26 8.96 -6.77 6.21
N SER A 27 7.77 -6.41 5.75
CA SER A 27 6.72 -7.42 5.48
C SER A 27 7.14 -8.33 4.32
N LEU A 28 7.72 -7.76 3.27
CA LEU A 28 8.10 -8.50 2.07
C LEU A 28 9.48 -9.18 2.14
N SER A 29 10.25 -8.89 3.19
CA SER A 29 11.54 -9.56 3.46
C SER A 29 11.45 -10.47 4.69
N ALA A 30 11.54 -9.91 5.89
CA ALA A 30 11.47 -10.66 7.15
C ALA A 30 10.10 -11.33 7.35
N GLY A 31 9.00 -10.64 7.03
CA GLY A 31 7.64 -11.18 7.07
C GLY A 31 7.48 -12.39 6.16
N ALA A 32 7.87 -12.26 4.88
CA ALA A 32 7.90 -13.36 3.92
C ALA A 32 8.80 -14.52 4.41
N GLY A 33 10.01 -14.21 4.87
CA GLY A 33 10.95 -15.19 5.40
C GLY A 33 10.38 -15.95 6.60
N TYR A 34 9.73 -15.25 7.53
CA TYR A 34 9.04 -15.87 8.67
C TYR A 34 7.89 -16.76 8.21
N THR A 35 7.02 -16.29 7.32
CA THR A 35 5.89 -17.07 6.80
C THR A 35 6.32 -18.36 6.10
N VAL A 36 7.49 -18.37 5.45
CA VAL A 36 8.00 -19.56 4.73
C VAL A 36 8.79 -20.51 5.63
N THR A 37 9.46 -20.01 6.69
CA THR A 37 10.47 -20.78 7.42
C THR A 37 10.28 -20.87 8.94
N ASP A 38 9.34 -20.10 9.52
CA ASP A 38 9.17 -19.93 10.96
C ASP A 38 10.45 -19.45 11.69
N SER A 39 11.35 -18.76 10.98
CA SER A 39 12.63 -18.29 11.51
C SER A 39 12.48 -17.30 12.67
N LEU A 40 13.09 -17.61 13.82
CA LEU A 40 13.15 -16.72 14.99
C LEU A 40 13.88 -15.41 14.70
N LEU A 41 14.89 -15.42 13.82
CA LEU A 41 15.57 -14.19 13.40
C LEU A 41 14.60 -13.26 12.67
N CYS A 42 13.82 -13.80 11.72
CA CYS A 42 12.82 -13.02 10.99
C CYS A 42 11.73 -12.50 11.95
N GLN A 43 11.30 -13.31 12.92
CA GLN A 43 10.37 -12.89 13.96
C GLN A 43 10.90 -11.68 14.75
N GLN A 44 12.18 -11.71 15.15
CA GLN A 44 12.82 -10.59 15.85
C GLN A 44 12.90 -9.33 14.98
N GLN A 45 13.23 -9.48 13.70
CA GLN A 45 13.28 -8.36 12.75
C GLN A 45 11.92 -7.70 12.55
N ILE A 46 10.85 -8.49 12.45
CA ILE A 46 9.47 -7.96 12.34
C ILE A 46 9.14 -7.08 13.54
N LEU A 47 9.46 -7.53 14.75
CA LEU A 47 9.20 -6.75 15.97
C LEU A 47 10.06 -5.47 16.04
N GLN A 48 11.34 -5.56 15.74
CA GLN A 48 12.23 -4.40 15.70
C GLN A 48 11.79 -3.37 14.64
N ALA A 49 11.41 -3.83 13.45
CA ALA A 49 10.89 -2.97 12.39
C ALA A 49 9.55 -2.34 12.77
N ALA A 50 8.67 -3.09 13.44
CA ALA A 50 7.40 -2.56 13.94
C ALA A 50 7.64 -1.48 15.00
N ASP A 51 8.62 -1.64 15.89
CA ASP A 51 9.01 -0.60 16.85
C ASP A 51 9.51 0.68 16.15
N VAL A 52 10.29 0.55 15.07
CA VAL A 52 10.74 1.68 14.24
C VAL A 52 9.55 2.41 13.62
N LEU A 53 8.59 1.67 13.04
CA LEU A 53 7.40 2.25 12.45
C LEU A 53 6.50 2.93 13.50
N MET A 54 6.32 2.29 14.66
CA MET A 54 5.57 2.82 15.81
C MET A 54 6.16 4.13 16.34
N ALA A 55 7.49 4.27 16.34
CA ALA A 55 8.16 5.48 16.80
C ALA A 55 7.77 6.72 15.97
N ARG A 56 7.24 6.53 14.76
CA ARG A 56 6.75 7.60 13.88
C ARG A 56 5.30 8.02 14.16
N PHE A 57 4.60 7.36 15.10
CA PHE A 57 3.23 7.67 15.42
C PHE A 57 3.09 9.03 16.14
N GLN A 58 2.30 9.90 15.52
CA GLN A 58 1.93 11.20 16.02
C GLN A 58 0.65 11.13 16.84
N LYS A 59 0.77 11.40 18.15
CA LYS A 59 -0.38 11.43 19.06
C LYS A 59 -1.35 12.56 18.70
N LYS A 60 -0.89 13.69 18.19
CA LYS A 60 -1.77 14.76 17.68
C LYS A 60 -2.04 14.49 16.21
N GLY A 61 -3.31 14.27 15.86
CA GLY A 61 -3.72 13.82 14.54
C GLY A 61 -3.80 12.30 14.39
N GLN A 62 -3.24 11.52 15.32
CA GLN A 62 -3.39 10.05 15.37
C GLN A 62 -2.97 9.37 14.05
N PHE A 63 -1.78 9.68 13.54
CA PHE A 63 -1.26 9.11 12.29
C PHE A 63 0.24 8.79 12.39
N ILE A 64 0.74 7.90 11.53
CA ILE A 64 2.17 7.62 11.37
C ILE A 64 2.74 8.65 10.39
N GLN A 65 3.72 9.45 10.83
CA GLN A 65 4.34 10.47 9.98
C GLN A 65 5.12 9.83 8.83
N ALA A 66 4.82 10.24 7.60
CA ALA A 66 5.37 9.61 6.40
C ALA A 66 6.89 9.75 6.28
N TRP A 67 7.39 10.95 6.02
CA TRP A 67 8.81 11.21 5.79
C TRP A 67 9.36 12.29 6.72
N GLY A 68 10.66 12.56 6.58
CA GLY A 68 11.34 13.64 7.26
C GLY A 68 11.53 13.43 8.75
N LYS A 69 12.08 14.47 9.38
CA LYS A 69 12.33 14.49 10.82
C LYS A 69 11.01 14.43 11.58
N LEU A 70 10.95 13.56 12.59
CA LEU A 70 9.77 13.42 13.42
C LEU A 70 9.37 14.76 14.06
N GLY A 71 8.10 15.14 13.89
CA GLY A 71 7.54 16.38 14.42
C GLY A 71 7.90 17.65 13.66
N ASP A 72 8.56 17.56 12.50
CA ASP A 72 8.79 18.72 11.62
C ASP A 72 7.45 19.24 11.08
N PRO A 73 7.08 20.52 11.34
CA PRO A 73 5.85 21.12 10.82
C PRO A 73 5.68 21.02 9.30
N LYS A 74 6.78 20.96 8.53
CA LYS A 74 6.75 20.85 7.06
C LYS A 74 6.52 19.43 6.55
N GLU A 75 6.66 18.44 7.43
CA GLU A 75 6.53 17.02 7.12
C GLU A 75 5.50 16.34 8.04
N TYR A 76 4.67 17.14 8.74
CA TYR A 76 3.64 16.66 9.66
C TYR A 76 2.41 16.16 8.90
N ARG A 77 2.63 15.11 8.12
CA ARG A 77 1.70 14.56 7.13
C ARG A 77 1.72 13.05 7.09
N LEU A 78 0.64 12.48 6.54
CA LEU A 78 0.56 11.08 6.13
C LEU A 78 0.50 10.98 4.59
N ILE A 79 0.79 9.81 4.05
CA ILE A 79 0.74 9.51 2.61
C ILE A 79 -0.08 8.24 2.41
N ILE A 80 -0.87 8.16 1.34
CA ILE A 80 -1.86 7.09 1.10
C ILE A 80 -1.25 5.66 1.07
N ASP A 81 0.00 5.52 0.61
CA ASP A 81 0.73 4.25 0.57
C ASP A 81 1.05 3.67 1.96
N SER A 82 0.92 4.47 3.03
CA SER A 82 1.04 4.01 4.40
C SER A 82 0.00 2.95 4.76
N LEU A 83 -1.11 2.85 4.02
CA LEU A 83 -2.08 1.75 4.13
C LEU A 83 -1.41 0.38 4.01
N ILE A 84 -0.40 0.26 3.14
CA ILE A 84 0.31 -1.01 2.87
C ILE A 84 1.44 -1.24 3.88
N ASN A 85 1.74 -0.25 4.72
CA ASN A 85 2.73 -0.37 5.79
C ASN A 85 2.14 -0.88 7.12
N LEU A 86 0.83 -0.72 7.30
CA LEU A 86 0.09 -1.17 8.50
C LEU A 86 0.07 -2.68 8.78
N PRO A 87 0.06 -3.58 7.77
CA PRO A 87 0.14 -5.02 7.99
C PRO A 87 1.30 -5.45 8.89
N LEU A 88 2.45 -4.76 8.83
CA LEU A 88 3.59 -5.01 9.70
C LEU A 88 3.22 -4.89 11.19
N LEU A 89 2.41 -3.89 11.55
CA LEU A 89 1.99 -3.64 12.92
C LEU A 89 0.97 -4.69 13.39
N PHE A 90 0.05 -5.11 12.53
CA PHE A 90 -0.87 -6.21 12.87
C PHE A 90 -0.11 -7.52 13.08
N ARG A 91 0.86 -7.82 12.21
CA ARG A 91 1.73 -8.98 12.34
C ARG A 91 2.56 -8.96 13.63
N ALA A 92 3.06 -7.79 14.02
CA ALA A 92 3.77 -7.62 15.30
C ALA A 92 2.85 -7.88 16.51
N THR A 93 1.58 -7.46 16.48
CA THR A 93 0.59 -7.83 17.50
C THR A 93 0.33 -9.34 17.53
N GLU A 94 0.22 -10.01 16.38
CA GLU A 94 0.03 -11.47 16.34
C GLU A 94 1.21 -12.22 16.98
N ILE A 95 2.43 -11.79 16.68
CA ILE A 95 3.66 -12.43 17.17
C ILE A 95 3.87 -12.19 18.67
N SER A 96 3.71 -10.94 19.13
CA SER A 96 4.09 -10.54 20.49
C SER A 96 2.94 -10.57 21.50
N GLY A 97 1.70 -10.52 21.02
CA GLY A 97 0.52 -10.25 21.85
C GLY A 97 0.37 -8.79 22.30
N ASP A 98 1.30 -7.89 21.92
CA ASP A 98 1.22 -6.47 22.30
C ASP A 98 0.18 -5.74 21.44
N MET A 99 -0.90 -5.30 22.09
CA MET A 99 -2.03 -4.64 21.43
C MET A 99 -1.71 -3.21 20.98
N ARG A 100 -0.62 -2.59 21.45
CA ARG A 100 -0.25 -1.22 21.08
C ARG A 100 0.00 -1.07 19.58
N TYR A 101 0.57 -2.09 18.92
CA TYR A 101 0.79 -2.06 17.47
C TYR A 101 -0.54 -2.00 16.71
N GLN A 102 -1.48 -2.90 17.02
CA GLN A 102 -2.82 -2.92 16.46
C GLN A 102 -3.57 -1.60 16.71
N GLU A 103 -3.50 -1.04 17.94
CA GLU A 103 -4.13 0.23 18.26
C GLU A 103 -3.63 1.39 17.38
N VAL A 104 -2.31 1.49 17.19
CA VAL A 104 -1.70 2.53 16.35
C VAL A 104 -2.08 2.32 14.88
N ALA A 105 -2.04 1.09 14.38
CA ALA A 105 -2.44 0.79 13.01
C ALA A 105 -3.88 1.22 12.75
N GLN A 106 -4.81 0.88 13.65
CA GLN A 106 -6.22 1.23 13.53
C GLN A 106 -6.46 2.73 13.61
N LYS A 107 -5.79 3.43 14.53
CA LYS A 107 -5.84 4.90 14.62
C LYS A 107 -5.37 5.55 13.33
N HIS A 108 -4.22 5.11 12.81
CA HIS A 108 -3.69 5.63 11.55
C HIS A 108 -4.64 5.39 10.38
N TYR A 109 -5.15 4.16 10.26
CA TYR A 109 -6.12 3.77 9.24
C TYR A 109 -7.39 4.63 9.29
N GLN A 110 -7.96 4.84 10.48
CA GLN A 110 -9.13 5.73 10.65
C GLN A 110 -8.84 7.18 10.24
N THR A 111 -7.65 7.69 10.55
CA THR A 111 -7.24 9.03 10.14
C THR A 111 -7.08 9.11 8.61
N LEU A 112 -6.45 8.11 7.98
CA LEU A 112 -6.33 8.01 6.52
C LEU A 112 -7.70 8.09 5.85
N LEU A 113 -8.64 7.22 6.25
CA LEU A 113 -9.98 7.16 5.65
C LEU A 113 -10.73 8.50 5.73
N LYS A 114 -10.49 9.29 6.78
CA LYS A 114 -11.14 10.60 6.99
C LYS A 114 -10.47 11.77 6.26
N THR A 115 -9.28 11.58 5.70
CA THR A 115 -8.45 12.71 5.23
C THR A 115 -8.00 12.56 3.79
N VAL A 116 -7.26 11.50 3.45
CA VAL A 116 -6.72 11.34 2.08
C VAL A 116 -7.77 10.90 1.07
N ILE A 117 -8.88 10.29 1.51
CA ILE A 117 -10.00 9.94 0.64
C ILE A 117 -10.93 11.16 0.55
N ARG A 118 -11.10 11.70 -0.66
CA ARG A 118 -11.99 12.82 -0.93
C ARG A 118 -13.44 12.37 -0.98
N GLU A 119 -14.37 13.31 -0.81
CA GLU A 119 -15.82 13.03 -0.87
C GLU A 119 -16.26 12.41 -2.20
N ASN A 120 -15.60 12.76 -3.30
CA ASN A 120 -15.83 12.20 -4.64
C ASN A 120 -15.09 10.87 -4.90
N ALA A 121 -14.62 10.20 -3.84
CA ALA A 121 -13.90 8.91 -3.89
C ALA A 121 -12.55 8.92 -4.64
N THR A 122 -12.05 10.10 -5.01
CA THR A 122 -10.66 10.27 -5.44
C THR A 122 -9.74 10.35 -4.23
N THR A 123 -8.43 10.20 -4.44
CA THR A 123 -7.44 10.23 -3.37
C THR A 123 -6.51 11.43 -3.52
N PHE A 124 -6.24 12.12 -2.41
CA PHE A 124 -5.01 12.88 -2.29
C PHE A 124 -3.84 11.91 -2.17
N HIS A 125 -2.66 12.33 -2.65
CA HIS A 125 -1.44 11.59 -2.40
C HIS A 125 -1.00 11.73 -0.93
N THR A 126 -0.95 12.95 -0.40
CA THR A 126 -0.58 13.23 0.99
C THR A 126 -1.56 14.18 1.66
N TYR A 127 -1.63 14.14 2.99
CA TYR A 127 -2.48 15.03 3.79
C TYR A 127 -1.75 15.55 5.02
N TYR A 128 -1.79 16.87 5.19
CA TYR A 128 -1.11 17.61 6.24
C TYR A 128 -2.01 17.89 7.44
N PHE A 129 -1.40 17.98 8.62
CA PHE A 129 -2.06 18.30 9.87
C PHE A 129 -1.35 19.46 10.57
N ASP A 130 -2.08 20.20 11.39
CA ASP A 130 -1.47 21.16 12.30
C ASP A 130 -0.69 20.42 13.42
N PRO A 131 0.62 20.65 13.61
CA PRO A 131 1.42 19.93 14.62
C PRO A 131 1.11 20.34 16.07
N LEU A 132 0.49 21.50 16.29
CA LEU A 132 0.10 21.99 17.60
C LEU A 132 -1.24 21.43 18.03
N THR A 133 -2.23 21.35 17.14
CA THR A 133 -3.59 20.90 17.46
C THR A 133 -3.85 19.44 17.06
N GLY A 134 -3.24 18.98 15.96
CA GLY A 134 -3.52 17.70 15.32
C GLY A 134 -4.69 17.74 14.34
N GLU A 135 -5.27 18.90 14.08
CA GLU A 135 -6.41 19.04 13.17
C GLU A 135 -5.98 18.88 11.70
N PRO A 136 -6.83 18.27 10.84
CA PRO A 136 -6.61 18.21 9.40
C PRO A 136 -6.40 19.61 8.81
N SER A 137 -5.41 19.76 7.92
CA SER A 137 -5.09 21.03 7.26
C SER A 137 -5.48 21.02 5.78
N HIS A 138 -4.77 20.26 4.94
CA HIS A 138 -5.00 20.21 3.50
C HIS A 138 -4.38 18.96 2.88
N GLY A 139 -4.92 18.54 1.75
CA GLY A 139 -4.33 17.54 0.88
C GLY A 139 -3.33 18.18 -0.09
N ALA A 140 -2.33 17.41 -0.51
CA ALA A 140 -1.34 17.82 -1.48
C ALA A 140 -0.75 16.61 -2.22
N THR A 141 0.22 16.86 -3.10
CA THR A 141 0.99 15.81 -3.76
C THR A 141 2.48 16.15 -3.92
N HIS A 142 3.31 15.11 -3.93
CA HIS A 142 4.72 15.16 -4.38
C HIS A 142 4.97 14.38 -5.67
N GLN A 143 3.98 13.61 -6.15
CA GLN A 143 4.16 12.67 -7.26
C GLN A 143 3.03 12.71 -8.30
N GLY A 144 1.86 13.24 -7.94
CA GLY A 144 0.74 13.50 -8.84
C GLY A 144 0.95 14.77 -9.66
N ASN A 145 0.14 14.96 -10.70
CA ASN A 145 0.20 16.11 -11.59
C ASN A 145 -0.15 17.43 -10.90
N SER A 146 -1.10 17.42 -9.97
CA SER A 146 -1.43 18.56 -9.12
C SER A 146 -2.03 18.10 -7.78
N ASP A 147 -2.18 19.02 -6.82
CA ASP A 147 -2.79 18.69 -5.53
C ASP A 147 -4.24 18.18 -5.65
N ASP A 148 -4.92 18.55 -6.75
CA ASP A 148 -6.29 18.16 -7.07
C ASP A 148 -6.38 16.98 -8.06
N SER A 149 -5.28 16.59 -8.70
CA SER A 149 -5.24 15.48 -9.65
C SER A 149 -5.46 14.13 -8.95
N ILE A 150 -5.53 13.06 -9.75
CA ILE A 150 -5.70 11.69 -9.25
C ILE A 150 -4.51 10.87 -9.73
N TRP A 151 -3.47 10.85 -8.90
CA TRP A 151 -2.30 10.01 -9.15
C TRP A 151 -2.71 8.54 -9.17
N ALA A 152 -2.51 7.86 -10.31
CA ALA A 152 -3.11 6.54 -10.55
C ALA A 152 -2.70 5.50 -9.50
N ARG A 153 -1.41 5.48 -9.13
CA ARG A 153 -0.91 4.59 -8.09
C ARG A 153 -1.40 4.95 -6.68
N GLY A 154 -1.66 6.23 -6.40
CA GLY A 154 -2.28 6.67 -5.15
C GLY A 154 -3.69 6.10 -4.99
N GLN A 155 -4.47 6.13 -6.07
CA GLN A 155 -5.79 5.50 -6.11
C GLN A 155 -5.68 3.98 -5.91
N SER A 156 -4.71 3.33 -6.57
CA SER A 156 -4.46 1.88 -6.41
C SER A 156 -4.10 1.50 -4.99
N TRP A 157 -3.35 2.33 -4.25
CA TRP A 157 -3.04 2.07 -2.84
C TRP A 157 -4.27 2.07 -1.96
N ALA A 158 -5.29 2.89 -2.24
CA ALA A 158 -6.57 2.81 -1.55
C ALA A 158 -7.31 1.51 -1.89
N ILE A 159 -7.35 1.13 -3.17
CA ILE A 159 -8.03 -0.09 -3.64
C ILE A 159 -7.41 -1.36 -3.03
N LEU A 160 -6.10 -1.40 -2.82
CA LEU A 160 -5.46 -2.52 -2.13
C LEU A 160 -5.50 -2.39 -0.61
N GLY A 161 -5.17 -1.21 -0.10
CA GLY A 161 -4.91 -0.98 1.30
C GLY A 161 -6.15 -1.10 2.17
N ILE A 162 -7.30 -0.61 1.70
CA ILE A 162 -8.57 -0.68 2.44
C ILE A 162 -8.96 -2.14 2.72
N PRO A 163 -9.19 -3.01 1.72
CA PRO A 163 -9.59 -4.39 1.99
C PRO A 163 -8.52 -5.17 2.76
N LEU A 164 -7.24 -4.87 2.54
CA LEU A 164 -6.15 -5.49 3.28
C LEU A 164 -6.24 -5.17 4.79
N ASN A 165 -6.42 -3.91 5.16
CA ASN A 165 -6.53 -3.49 6.57
C ASN A 165 -7.85 -3.99 7.22
N GLU A 166 -8.94 -4.02 6.46
CA GLU A 166 -10.21 -4.58 6.93
C GLU A 166 -10.11 -6.08 7.23
N SER A 167 -9.31 -6.83 6.47
CA SER A 167 -9.11 -8.27 6.71
C SER A 167 -8.52 -8.56 8.09
N TYR A 168 -7.59 -7.75 8.60
CA TYR A 168 -7.05 -7.88 9.97
C TYR A 168 -8.08 -7.53 11.04
N SER A 169 -9.05 -6.67 10.72
CA SER A 169 -10.16 -6.37 11.61
C SER A 169 -11.18 -7.51 11.68
N GLN A 170 -11.30 -8.31 10.61
CA GLN A 170 -12.25 -9.44 10.49
C GLN A 170 -11.70 -10.79 10.98
N ASN A 171 -10.37 -11.01 10.96
CA ASN A 171 -9.69 -12.21 11.51
C ASN A 171 -9.86 -12.41 13.04
N LYS A 172 -10.74 -11.63 13.66
CA LYS A 172 -11.13 -11.65 15.07
C LYS A 172 -11.88 -12.91 15.54
N GLN A 173 -12.33 -13.80 14.66
CA GLN A 173 -13.19 -14.93 15.06
C GLN A 173 -12.49 -16.27 15.25
N GLU A 174 -11.30 -16.52 14.69
CA GLU A 174 -10.78 -17.90 14.63
C GLU A 174 -9.88 -18.31 15.82
N ASN A 175 -9.27 -17.37 16.55
CA ASN A 175 -8.19 -17.72 17.50
C ASN A 175 -8.55 -17.70 19.00
N GLY A 176 -9.83 -17.65 19.39
CA GLY A 176 -10.29 -17.93 20.76
C GLY A 176 -9.78 -17.01 21.89
N ALA A 177 -8.85 -16.09 21.61
CA ALA A 177 -8.38 -15.09 22.54
C ALA A 177 -9.41 -13.96 22.61
N GLN A 178 -9.88 -13.68 23.82
CA GLN A 178 -10.83 -12.62 24.14
C GLN A 178 -10.17 -11.25 23.89
N LYS A 179 -10.11 -10.83 22.62
CA LYS A 179 -9.60 -9.52 22.20
C LYS A 179 -10.75 -8.52 22.22
N ASP A 180 -10.52 -7.42 22.92
CA ASP A 180 -11.44 -6.30 23.05
C ASP A 180 -12.00 -5.88 21.67
N THR A 181 -13.32 -5.98 21.53
CA THR A 181 -14.06 -5.70 20.30
C THR A 181 -14.23 -4.19 20.05
N SER A 182 -13.88 -3.34 21.01
CA SER A 182 -14.11 -1.89 20.94
C SER A 182 -13.21 -1.14 19.95
N LEU A 183 -12.09 -1.74 19.50
CA LEU A 183 -11.09 -1.05 18.67
C LEU A 183 -11.25 -1.25 17.14
N THR A 184 -12.16 -2.10 16.64
CA THR A 184 -12.27 -2.46 15.20
C THR A 184 -13.35 -1.76 14.38
N ASN A 185 -13.87 -0.63 14.85
CA ASN A 185 -15.09 -0.06 14.27
C ASN A 185 -14.88 0.87 13.07
N ALA A 186 -13.77 0.77 12.32
CA ALA A 186 -13.66 1.54 11.08
C ALA A 186 -14.69 1.00 10.07
N GLY A 187 -14.64 -0.30 9.80
CA GLY A 187 -15.42 -0.92 8.72
C GLY A 187 -14.99 -0.39 7.36
N PHE A 188 -15.35 -1.11 6.30
CA PHE A 188 -15.16 -0.61 4.94
C PHE A 188 -15.76 0.80 4.82
N PRO A 189 -15.04 1.76 4.22
CA PRO A 189 -15.60 3.07 3.94
C PRO A 189 -16.80 2.90 3.00
N GLN A 190 -17.86 3.67 3.25
CA GLN A 190 -19.12 3.55 2.49
C GLN A 190 -18.93 3.76 0.99
N ASN A 191 -17.92 4.55 0.61
CA ASN A 191 -17.61 4.89 -0.77
C ASN A 191 -16.53 3.98 -1.40
N TYR A 192 -16.25 2.80 -0.84
CA TYR A 192 -15.21 1.91 -1.39
C TYR A 192 -15.48 1.49 -2.85
N ASN A 193 -16.74 1.23 -3.20
CA ASN A 193 -17.09 0.91 -4.59
C ASN A 193 -16.77 2.07 -5.52
N GLU A 194 -17.08 3.29 -5.10
CA GLU A 194 -16.81 4.52 -5.85
C GLU A 194 -15.30 4.76 -6.01
N ILE A 195 -14.46 4.39 -5.03
CA ILE A 195 -12.99 4.44 -5.13
C ILE A 195 -12.50 3.55 -6.28
N VAL A 196 -13.06 2.34 -6.39
CA VAL A 196 -12.76 1.41 -7.48
C VAL A 196 -13.32 1.94 -8.81
N ASP A 197 -14.55 2.44 -8.83
CA ASP A 197 -15.21 2.97 -10.03
C ASP A 197 -14.46 4.18 -10.61
N VAL A 198 -13.89 5.04 -9.77
CA VAL A 198 -12.99 6.13 -10.19
C VAL A 198 -11.81 5.58 -10.99
N PHE A 199 -11.16 4.53 -10.50
CA PHE A 199 -10.03 3.93 -11.22
C PHE A 199 -10.47 3.34 -12.56
N LEU A 200 -11.56 2.55 -12.56
CA LEU A 200 -12.06 1.87 -13.76
C LEU A 200 -12.54 2.85 -14.83
N THR A 201 -13.23 3.92 -14.44
CA THR A 201 -13.79 4.91 -15.36
C THR A 201 -12.71 5.76 -16.05
N ASN A 202 -11.56 5.93 -15.40
CA ASN A 202 -10.43 6.68 -15.96
C ASN A 202 -9.43 5.80 -16.73
N LEU A 203 -9.70 4.49 -16.89
CA LEU A 203 -8.84 3.64 -17.71
C LEU A 203 -8.93 4.02 -19.20
N PRO A 204 -7.80 4.16 -19.89
CA PRO A 204 -7.77 4.41 -21.33
C PRO A 204 -8.16 3.17 -22.14
N GLN A 205 -8.21 3.30 -23.48
CA GLN A 205 -8.65 2.23 -24.37
C GLN A 205 -7.82 0.94 -24.24
N ASP A 206 -6.53 1.05 -23.92
CA ASP A 206 -5.65 -0.09 -23.69
C ASP A 206 -5.68 -0.62 -22.25
N LEU A 207 -6.58 -0.09 -21.41
CA LEU A 207 -6.87 -0.52 -20.03
C LEU A 207 -5.69 -0.38 -19.05
N VAL A 208 -4.58 0.24 -19.44
CA VAL A 208 -3.45 0.53 -18.54
C VAL A 208 -3.41 2.02 -18.27
N PRO A 209 -3.48 2.45 -17.00
CA PRO A 209 -3.63 3.86 -16.67
C PRO A 209 -2.40 4.66 -17.11
N TYR A 210 -2.63 5.92 -17.48
CA TYR A 210 -1.57 6.91 -17.42
C TYR A 210 -1.14 7.11 -15.96
N TRP A 211 0.05 7.65 -15.72
CA TRP A 211 0.57 7.82 -14.35
C TRP A 211 -0.32 8.72 -13.46
N ASP A 212 -1.12 9.59 -14.07
CA ASP A 212 -2.15 10.41 -13.44
C ASP A 212 -3.40 10.48 -14.33
N PHE A 213 -4.60 10.48 -13.73
CA PHE A 213 -5.87 10.51 -14.47
C PHE A 213 -6.27 11.90 -14.99
N ASP A 214 -5.44 12.93 -14.79
CA ASP A 214 -5.50 14.15 -15.61
C ASP A 214 -5.16 13.89 -17.10
N PHE A 215 -4.51 12.75 -17.39
CA PHE A 215 -4.16 12.32 -18.75
C PHE A 215 -5.06 11.19 -19.25
N ASN A 216 -5.31 11.18 -20.56
CA ASN A 216 -6.18 10.22 -21.23
C ASN A 216 -5.79 10.07 -22.71
N ASP A 217 -6.54 9.31 -23.50
CA ASP A 217 -6.19 9.07 -24.91
C ASP A 217 -6.28 10.32 -25.80
N GLN A 218 -6.98 11.38 -25.37
CA GLN A 218 -7.00 12.68 -26.06
C GLN A 218 -5.86 13.59 -25.60
N VAL A 219 -5.36 13.42 -24.38
CA VAL A 219 -4.23 14.16 -23.79
C VAL A 219 -3.25 13.15 -23.18
N PRO A 220 -2.48 12.42 -24.01
CA PRO A 220 -1.68 11.29 -23.54
C PRO A 220 -0.43 11.75 -22.77
N SER A 221 0.03 10.88 -21.87
CA SER A 221 1.31 11.00 -21.14
C SER A 221 1.91 9.60 -20.94
N ASP A 222 2.85 9.44 -20.01
CA ASP A 222 3.46 8.15 -19.68
C ASP A 222 2.47 7.24 -18.95
N LYS A 223 2.63 5.93 -19.13
CA LYS A 223 1.81 4.90 -18.48
C LYS A 223 2.39 4.53 -17.12
N ASP A 224 1.53 3.99 -16.25
CA ASP A 224 1.99 3.37 -15.02
C ASP A 224 1.38 1.97 -14.86
N SER A 225 2.08 0.99 -15.42
CA SER A 225 1.70 -0.43 -15.32
C SER A 225 1.63 -0.92 -13.86
N SER A 226 2.41 -0.32 -12.97
CA SER A 226 2.43 -0.69 -11.55
C SER A 226 1.09 -0.39 -10.86
N ALA A 227 0.42 0.70 -11.21
CA ALA A 227 -0.90 1.04 -10.68
C ALA A 227 -1.93 -0.04 -11.02
N LEU A 228 -1.93 -0.55 -12.27
CA LEU A 228 -2.86 -1.61 -12.66
C LEU A 228 -2.58 -2.93 -11.92
N ALA A 229 -1.31 -3.28 -11.73
CA ALA A 229 -0.92 -4.48 -10.98
C ALA A 229 -1.36 -4.40 -9.50
N ILE A 230 -1.16 -3.25 -8.86
CA ILE A 230 -1.61 -3.00 -7.48
C ILE A 230 -3.14 -3.08 -7.39
N THR A 231 -3.87 -2.46 -8.33
CA THR A 231 -5.34 -2.50 -8.39
C THR A 231 -5.84 -3.94 -8.53
N ALA A 232 -5.20 -4.77 -9.36
CA ALA A 232 -5.56 -6.18 -9.50
C ALA A 232 -5.39 -6.94 -8.17
N CYS A 233 -4.29 -6.71 -7.44
CA CYS A 233 -4.12 -7.25 -6.09
C CYS A 233 -5.20 -6.76 -5.12
N GLY A 234 -5.60 -5.49 -5.20
CA GLY A 234 -6.63 -4.93 -4.34
C GLY A 234 -8.01 -5.54 -4.59
N LEU A 235 -8.38 -5.73 -5.85
CA LEU A 235 -9.62 -6.41 -6.23
C LEU A 235 -9.66 -7.87 -5.80
N LEU A 236 -8.54 -8.60 -5.93
CA LEU A 236 -8.44 -9.95 -5.38
C LEU A 236 -8.55 -9.98 -3.85
N GLU A 237 -8.21 -8.89 -3.15
CA GLU A 237 -8.37 -8.80 -1.70
C GLU A 237 -9.81 -8.46 -1.33
N ALA A 238 -10.41 -7.53 -2.06
CA ALA A 238 -11.82 -7.14 -1.92
C ALA A 238 -12.79 -8.30 -2.20
N GLU A 239 -12.44 -9.23 -3.08
CA GLU A 239 -13.24 -10.43 -3.36
C GLU A 239 -13.52 -11.25 -2.09
N LYS A 240 -12.54 -11.38 -1.19
CA LYS A 240 -12.66 -12.20 0.02
C LYS A 240 -13.77 -11.75 0.96
N SER A 241 -14.05 -10.44 0.98
CA SER A 241 -15.12 -9.84 1.78
C SER A 241 -16.33 -9.43 0.95
N ASN A 242 -16.40 -9.82 -0.34
CA ASN A 242 -17.41 -9.38 -1.31
C ASN A 242 -17.55 -7.85 -1.34
N ALA A 243 -16.44 -7.12 -1.20
CA ALA A 243 -16.44 -5.66 -1.09
C ALA A 243 -16.63 -4.94 -2.43
N TYR A 244 -16.49 -5.62 -3.57
CA TYR A 244 -16.76 -5.07 -4.91
C TYR A 244 -17.30 -6.16 -5.84
N PRO A 245 -18.31 -5.88 -6.69
CA PRO A 245 -18.87 -6.86 -7.63
C PRO A 245 -17.87 -7.27 -8.71
N ALA A 246 -17.84 -8.57 -9.04
CA ALA A 246 -16.96 -9.13 -10.09
C ALA A 246 -15.46 -8.80 -9.92
N ALA A 247 -15.02 -8.58 -8.67
CA ALA A 247 -13.66 -8.13 -8.39
C ALA A 247 -12.58 -9.09 -8.93
N LYS A 248 -12.82 -10.41 -8.83
CA LYS A 248 -11.89 -11.43 -9.33
C LYS A 248 -11.80 -11.42 -10.84
N GLU A 249 -12.92 -11.33 -11.54
CA GLU A 249 -12.98 -11.29 -13.01
C GLU A 249 -12.27 -10.04 -13.55
N LEU A 250 -12.47 -8.90 -12.91
CA LEU A 250 -11.76 -7.66 -13.24
C LEU A 250 -10.25 -7.81 -13.03
N ALA A 251 -9.82 -8.34 -11.89
CA ALA A 251 -8.40 -8.59 -11.62
C ALA A 251 -7.78 -9.54 -12.66
N GLN A 252 -8.47 -10.61 -13.05
CA GLN A 252 -8.01 -11.51 -14.11
C GLN A 252 -7.83 -10.78 -15.45
N GLY A 253 -8.79 -9.92 -15.82
CA GLY A 253 -8.69 -9.10 -17.04
C GLY A 253 -7.51 -8.14 -17.01
N MET A 254 -7.27 -7.48 -15.87
CA MET A 254 -6.12 -6.58 -15.67
C MET A 254 -4.78 -7.31 -15.83
N ILE A 255 -4.62 -8.47 -15.17
CA ILE A 255 -3.39 -9.27 -15.26
C ILE A 255 -3.18 -9.85 -16.65
N TYR A 256 -4.26 -10.28 -17.33
CA TYR A 256 -4.19 -10.70 -18.73
C TYR A 256 -3.70 -9.56 -19.62
N GLN A 257 -4.25 -8.36 -19.47
CA GLN A 257 -3.84 -7.20 -20.27
C GLN A 257 -2.36 -6.84 -20.05
N LEU A 258 -1.91 -6.84 -18.79
CA LEU A 258 -0.50 -6.60 -18.46
C LEU A 258 0.41 -7.65 -19.11
N GLY A 259 0.05 -8.93 -19.01
CA GLY A 259 0.81 -10.02 -19.64
C GLY A 259 0.89 -9.92 -21.17
N GLU A 260 -0.18 -9.47 -21.81
CA GLU A 260 -0.24 -9.37 -23.27
C GLU A 260 0.48 -8.15 -23.82
N LYS A 261 0.34 -6.98 -23.17
CA LYS A 261 0.79 -5.70 -23.75
C LYS A 261 1.96 -5.05 -23.02
N TYR A 262 2.18 -5.33 -21.75
CA TYR A 262 3.12 -4.60 -20.89
C TYR A 262 4.18 -5.50 -20.24
N SER A 263 4.17 -6.81 -20.50
CA SER A 263 5.21 -7.69 -19.97
C SER A 263 6.52 -7.57 -20.77
N ALA A 264 7.64 -7.70 -20.07
CA ALA A 264 8.97 -7.72 -20.67
C ALA A 264 9.31 -9.06 -21.36
N LYS A 265 8.31 -9.94 -21.63
CA LYS A 265 8.51 -11.32 -22.11
C LYS A 265 9.35 -11.43 -23.40
N HIS A 266 9.37 -10.38 -24.21
CA HIS A 266 10.12 -10.31 -25.47
C HIS A 266 11.35 -9.38 -25.39
N GLU A 267 11.62 -8.78 -24.23
CA GLU A 267 12.71 -7.83 -24.03
C GLU A 267 13.94 -8.52 -23.43
N THR A 268 14.81 -9.02 -24.31
CA THR A 268 15.97 -9.86 -23.91
C THR A 268 17.04 -9.18 -23.04
N VAL A 269 17.02 -7.86 -22.92
CA VAL A 269 17.99 -7.06 -22.13
C VAL A 269 17.36 -6.51 -20.85
N ASN A 270 16.03 -6.57 -20.73
CA ASN A 270 15.32 -6.03 -19.59
C ASN A 270 15.28 -7.06 -18.45
N GLU A 271 15.53 -6.62 -17.22
CA GLU A 271 15.53 -7.49 -16.02
C GLU A 271 14.20 -7.46 -15.25
N GLY A 272 13.29 -6.54 -15.58
CA GLY A 272 11.97 -6.42 -14.97
C GLY A 272 10.93 -7.37 -15.58
N LEU A 273 9.79 -7.53 -14.89
CA LEU A 273 8.65 -8.32 -15.37
C LEU A 273 7.66 -7.48 -16.17
N LEU A 274 7.41 -6.25 -15.72
CA LEU A 274 6.54 -5.27 -16.37
C LEU A 274 7.32 -4.04 -16.85
N LEU A 275 6.94 -3.58 -18.05
CA LEU A 275 7.42 -2.35 -18.68
C LEU A 275 6.50 -1.17 -18.34
N HIS A 276 6.92 0.04 -18.69
CA HIS A 276 6.09 1.26 -18.68
C HIS A 276 5.50 1.59 -17.29
N GLY A 277 6.36 1.57 -16.27
CA GLY A 277 6.05 2.11 -14.96
C GLY A 277 6.58 3.53 -14.79
N VAL A 278 6.02 4.28 -13.83
CA VAL A 278 6.46 5.64 -13.52
C VAL A 278 6.73 5.77 -12.02
N TYR A 279 7.96 6.06 -11.61
CA TYR A 279 8.32 6.25 -10.20
C TYR A 279 7.92 7.63 -9.67
N ALA A 280 8.52 8.71 -10.16
CA ALA A 280 8.20 10.07 -9.74
C ALA A 280 8.32 11.01 -10.95
N HIS A 281 7.21 11.18 -11.66
CA HIS A 281 7.18 11.90 -12.94
C HIS A 281 7.66 13.35 -12.80
N ALA A 282 7.15 14.08 -11.80
CA ALA A 282 7.53 15.48 -11.56
C ALA A 282 9.04 15.66 -11.24
N GLU A 283 9.70 14.60 -10.77
CA GLU A 283 11.13 14.60 -10.46
C GLU A 283 12.01 14.06 -11.60
N GLY A 284 11.43 13.59 -12.71
CA GLY A 284 12.18 12.99 -13.80
C GLY A 284 12.82 11.64 -13.46
N LYS A 285 12.27 10.91 -12.49
CA LYS A 285 12.84 9.64 -12.00
C LYS A 285 12.00 8.46 -12.39
N GLY A 286 12.63 7.44 -12.98
CA GLY A 286 12.01 6.16 -13.33
C GLY A 286 10.76 6.35 -14.18
N ILE A 287 10.85 7.16 -15.22
CA ILE A 287 9.74 7.41 -16.16
C ILE A 287 9.87 6.42 -17.30
N ASP A 288 8.78 5.71 -17.60
CA ASP A 288 8.74 4.67 -18.62
C ASP A 288 9.76 3.53 -18.38
N GLU A 289 9.90 3.13 -17.11
CA GLU A 289 10.86 2.12 -16.67
C GLU A 289 10.15 0.98 -15.90
N PRO A 290 10.68 -0.25 -15.95
CA PRO A 290 10.32 -1.27 -14.98
C PRO A 290 10.58 -0.78 -13.56
N ASN A 291 9.73 -1.18 -12.63
CA ASN A 291 9.95 -0.89 -11.22
C ASN A 291 9.62 -2.09 -10.35
N LEU A 292 10.38 -2.22 -9.26
CA LEU A 292 10.36 -3.42 -8.43
C LEU A 292 9.00 -3.67 -7.76
N TRP A 293 8.25 -2.61 -7.43
CA TRP A 293 6.91 -2.76 -6.85
C TRP A 293 5.89 -3.22 -7.90
N GLY A 294 5.93 -2.69 -9.13
CA GLY A 294 5.10 -3.17 -10.22
C GLY A 294 5.31 -4.65 -10.49
N ASP A 295 6.57 -5.08 -10.54
CA ASP A 295 6.95 -6.50 -10.68
C ASP A 295 6.44 -7.35 -9.52
N TYR A 296 6.63 -6.87 -8.28
CA TYR A 296 6.14 -7.56 -7.09
C TYR A 296 4.63 -7.77 -7.15
N PHE A 297 3.84 -6.72 -7.37
CA PHE A 297 2.37 -6.82 -7.35
C PHE A 297 1.83 -7.59 -8.56
N TYR A 298 2.49 -7.51 -9.71
CA TYR A 298 2.16 -8.34 -10.86
C TYR A 298 2.36 -9.82 -10.56
N PHE A 299 3.51 -10.18 -10.01
CA PHE A 299 3.81 -11.55 -9.63
C PHE A 299 2.92 -12.03 -8.49
N GLU A 300 2.63 -11.17 -7.50
CA GLU A 300 1.69 -11.47 -6.42
C GLU A 300 0.30 -11.82 -6.98
N ALA A 301 -0.24 -11.01 -7.89
CA ALA A 301 -1.53 -11.27 -8.51
C ALA A 301 -1.53 -12.57 -9.31
N LEU A 302 -0.47 -12.85 -10.09
CA LEU A 302 -0.29 -14.12 -10.79
C LEU A 302 -0.29 -15.31 -9.81
N MET A 303 0.45 -15.20 -8.71
CA MET A 303 0.53 -16.26 -7.70
C MET A 303 -0.81 -16.50 -7.02
N ARG A 304 -1.56 -15.44 -6.68
CA ARG A 304 -2.89 -15.56 -6.08
C ARG A 304 -3.90 -16.19 -7.03
N LEU A 305 -3.82 -15.89 -8.33
CA LEU A 305 -4.68 -16.47 -9.36
C LEU A 305 -4.33 -17.94 -9.65
N ALA A 306 -3.04 -18.27 -9.70
CA ALA A 306 -2.55 -19.63 -9.97
C ALA A 306 -2.67 -20.56 -8.76
N ASN A 307 -2.54 -20.02 -7.55
CA ASN A 307 -2.60 -20.76 -6.29
C ASN A 307 -3.44 -20.00 -5.25
N PRO A 308 -4.76 -20.24 -5.19
CA PRO A 308 -5.65 -19.59 -4.23
C PRO A 308 -5.29 -19.80 -2.76
N GLU A 309 -4.56 -20.88 -2.43
CA GLU A 309 -4.11 -21.22 -1.07
C GLU A 309 -2.77 -20.56 -0.70
N TRP A 310 -2.21 -19.72 -1.59
CA TRP A 310 -0.94 -19.05 -1.31
C TRP A 310 -1.07 -18.07 -0.14
N LYS A 311 -0.23 -18.26 0.88
CA LYS A 311 -0.14 -17.38 2.04
C LYS A 311 0.63 -16.11 1.64
N LYS A 312 -0.09 -14.99 1.60
CA LYS A 312 0.49 -13.66 1.38
C LYS A 312 1.44 -13.28 2.51
N TYR A 313 2.30 -12.30 2.26
CA TYR A 313 3.32 -11.84 3.21
C TYR A 313 2.93 -10.59 4.00
N TRP A 314 1.85 -9.93 3.57
CA TRP A 314 1.21 -8.87 4.33
C TRP A 314 0.72 -9.42 5.66
#